data_AF-A0A9J6QZ55-F1
#
_entry.id   AF-A0A9J6QZ55-F1
#
_cell.length_a   1.000
_cell.length_b   1.000
_cell.length_c   1.000
_cell.angle_alpha   90.00
_cell.angle_beta   90.00
_cell.angle_gamma   90.00
#
_symmetry.space_group_name_H-M   'P 1'
#
loop_
_entity.id
_entity.type
_entity.pdbx_description
1 polymer ?
#
loop_
_entity_poly.entity_id
_entity_poly.type
_entity_poly.pdbx_seq_one_letter_code
_entity_poly.pdbx_strand_id
1 'polypeptide(L)'
;MKTKITALITGLMLFAAMIPSAAMAAESSGKYVEMIPTKIYQGKEHVPKISGTISDSDPILFDGYRGKIYQVPFTESGLIDVKIGNVRGTGSLNVAYGKKENLSDKWEEQLKIENGLRHNLQLSSAKAGEQLYIAICSKAPSFQVSFDLEARLYPAADRTIRLNTTEYLGVTPIAKSQTYRFTAKETGYIKVNYYTGEEDATFALLDNNKKQISKNIARSYDGGLPLYFGVKKGTTYYLRLKNVQDQSGTGPYRLYLRNTKIKEKSGATKKKSVSIKRNKKIKGYVLSGKKGHDWYKVKVKKSGKVKFYLKNYMSGQCYIDLYNKKGKKVKSLRQKTVDADGYIESKTKYGRLSKGTYYIKIYTKDKRESGAYTLKWK
;
A
#
# COMPACT_ATOMS: atom_id res chain seq x y z
N MET A 1 4.27 33.19 -53.90
CA MET A 1 2.98 33.60 -53.30
C MET A 1 2.59 32.60 -52.22
N LYS A 2 2.26 33.12 -51.01
CA LYS A 2 1.56 32.46 -49.88
C LYS A 2 2.32 31.28 -49.22
N THR A 3 3.24 31.55 -48.30
CA THR A 3 3.06 31.87 -46.86
C THR A 3 2.50 30.69 -46.04
N LYS A 4 3.34 30.31 -45.06
CA LYS A 4 3.19 29.39 -43.92
C LYS A 4 1.79 29.33 -43.29
N ILE A 5 1.48 28.23 -42.60
CA ILE A 5 1.31 28.20 -41.12
C ILE A 5 1.20 26.75 -40.64
N THR A 6 2.16 26.38 -39.80
CA THR A 6 2.17 25.20 -38.93
C THR A 6 1.25 25.49 -37.75
N ALA A 7 0.14 24.76 -37.59
CA ALA A 7 -0.70 24.87 -36.40
C ALA A 7 -0.23 23.86 -35.34
N LEU A 8 0.58 24.38 -34.40
CA LEU A 8 0.82 23.80 -33.08
C LEU A 8 -0.51 23.85 -32.30
N ILE A 9 -1.11 22.71 -31.98
CA ILE A 9 -2.18 22.68 -30.96
C ILE A 9 -1.51 22.51 -29.59
N THR A 10 -1.12 23.64 -29.04
CA THR A 10 -0.75 23.82 -27.64
C THR A 10 -2.06 23.85 -26.85
N GLY A 11 -2.50 22.71 -26.31
CA GLY A 11 -3.59 22.66 -25.34
C GLY A 11 -3.10 23.19 -23.99
N LEU A 12 -3.09 24.51 -23.86
CA LEU A 12 -2.76 25.22 -22.63
C LEU A 12 -3.83 24.91 -21.58
N MET A 13 -3.39 24.37 -20.45
CA MET A 13 -4.20 24.24 -19.24
C MET A 13 -4.70 25.62 -18.81
N LEU A 14 -6.01 25.81 -18.81
CA LEU A 14 -6.67 26.81 -17.98
C LEU A 14 -7.42 26.05 -16.87
N PHE A 15 -6.68 25.64 -15.84
CA PHE A 15 -7.31 25.42 -14.55
C PHE A 15 -7.60 26.80 -13.98
N ALA A 16 -8.81 27.32 -14.25
CA ALA A 16 -9.39 28.33 -13.39
C ALA A 16 -9.64 27.63 -12.04
N ALA A 17 -8.62 27.64 -11.18
CA ALA A 17 -8.80 27.43 -9.76
C ALA A 17 -9.57 28.64 -9.24
N MET A 18 -10.90 28.60 -9.35
CA MET A 18 -11.74 29.32 -8.40
C MET A 18 -11.41 28.71 -7.04
N ILE A 19 -10.57 29.40 -6.29
CA ILE A 19 -10.41 29.21 -4.85
C ILE A 19 -11.79 29.55 -4.28
N PRO A 20 -12.53 28.63 -3.66
CA PRO A 20 -13.60 29.03 -2.76
C PRO A 20 -12.88 29.60 -1.53
N SER A 21 -12.59 30.90 -1.60
CA SER A 21 -12.31 31.72 -0.43
C SER A 21 -13.59 31.73 0.40
N ALA A 22 -13.45 31.35 1.66
CA ALA A 22 -14.52 31.13 2.64
C ALA A 22 -15.45 29.95 2.28
N ALA A 23 -15.16 28.78 2.87
CA ALA A 23 -16.24 27.87 3.24
C ALA A 23 -17.08 28.59 4.30
N MET A 24 -18.07 29.38 3.84
CA MET A 24 -19.18 29.75 4.69
C MET A 24 -19.83 28.45 5.14
N ALA A 25 -19.77 28.17 6.44
CA ALA A 25 -20.70 27.25 7.05
C ALA A 25 -22.09 27.80 6.69
N ALA A 26 -22.80 27.12 5.81
CA ALA A 26 -24.23 27.32 5.72
C ALA A 26 -24.76 26.86 7.08
N GLU A 27 -25.17 27.80 7.93
CA GLU A 27 -26.13 27.50 8.98
C GLU A 27 -27.40 27.03 8.25
N SER A 28 -27.46 25.73 7.96
CA SER A 28 -28.70 25.10 7.59
C SER A 28 -29.64 25.26 8.77
N SER A 29 -30.90 25.50 8.48
CA SER A 29 -31.96 25.80 9.43
C SER A 29 -32.31 24.65 10.40
N GLY A 30 -31.41 23.73 10.77
CA GLY A 30 -31.78 22.50 11.47
C GLY A 30 -30.63 21.75 12.15
N LYS A 31 -30.86 21.40 13.43
CA LYS A 31 -30.34 20.27 14.25
C LYS A 31 -28.84 19.89 14.26
N TYR A 32 -28.07 20.02 13.17
CA TYR A 32 -26.71 19.50 13.00
C TYR A 32 -25.80 20.43 12.19
N VAL A 33 -24.49 20.36 12.44
CA VAL A 33 -23.46 20.94 11.56
C VAL A 33 -22.91 19.86 10.62
N GLU A 34 -23.14 20.00 9.32
CA GLU A 34 -22.65 19.03 8.33
C GLU A 34 -21.13 19.14 8.11
N MET A 35 -20.47 17.98 8.04
CA MET A 35 -19.02 17.83 7.88
C MET A 35 -18.72 16.90 6.70
N ILE A 36 -18.50 17.45 5.52
CA ILE A 36 -18.17 16.65 4.32
C ILE A 36 -16.72 16.12 4.44
N PRO A 37 -16.50 14.79 4.47
CA PRO A 37 -15.15 14.23 4.56
C PRO A 37 -14.32 14.52 3.32
N THR A 38 -13.06 14.90 3.53
CA THR A 38 -12.07 14.98 2.44
C THR A 38 -11.55 13.59 2.12
N LYS A 39 -11.60 13.19 0.84
CA LYS A 39 -11.01 11.92 0.40
C LYS A 39 -9.49 11.99 0.43
N ILE A 40 -8.85 11.04 1.12
CA ILE A 40 -7.40 10.97 1.27
C ILE A 40 -6.84 9.78 0.49
N TYR A 41 -6.03 10.09 -0.51
CA TYR A 41 -5.31 9.10 -1.32
C TYR A 41 -3.81 9.13 -1.03
N GLN A 42 -3.24 10.29 -0.75
CA GLN A 42 -1.78 10.47 -0.63
C GLN A 42 -1.33 11.06 0.71
N GLY A 43 -2.26 11.51 1.55
CA GLY A 43 -1.97 12.19 2.80
C GLY A 43 -1.47 13.62 2.61
N LYS A 44 -1.67 14.21 1.43
CA LYS A 44 -1.29 15.59 1.08
C LYS A 44 -2.47 16.48 0.73
N GLU A 45 -3.65 15.88 0.64
CA GLU A 45 -4.89 16.56 0.37
C GLU A 45 -5.16 17.58 1.48
N HIS A 46 -5.57 18.79 1.09
CA HIS A 46 -5.99 19.81 2.03
C HIS A 46 -7.33 19.38 2.64
N VAL A 47 -7.37 19.27 3.96
CA VAL A 47 -8.59 18.94 4.70
C VAL A 47 -9.11 20.23 5.32
N PRO A 48 -10.31 20.71 4.93
CA PRO A 48 -10.93 21.87 5.53
C PRO A 48 -11.11 21.67 7.03
N LYS A 49 -10.86 22.74 7.78
CA LYS A 49 -11.10 22.80 9.22
C LYS A 49 -12.43 23.48 9.49
N ILE A 50 -13.19 22.91 10.40
CA ILE A 50 -14.40 23.52 10.95
C ILE A 50 -14.10 23.88 12.40
N SER A 51 -14.04 25.17 12.70
CA SER A 51 -13.88 25.64 14.07
C SER A 51 -15.24 25.70 14.74
N GLY A 52 -15.31 25.24 15.98
CA GLY A 52 -16.52 25.20 16.79
C GLY A 52 -16.26 25.67 18.22
N THR A 53 -17.33 26.12 18.86
CA THR A 53 -17.36 26.45 20.29
C THR A 53 -18.61 25.82 20.90
N ILE A 54 -18.46 25.24 22.08
CA ILE A 54 -19.56 24.81 22.95
C ILE A 54 -19.51 25.51 24.30
N SER A 55 -20.66 25.73 24.94
CA SER A 55 -20.78 26.34 26.26
C SER A 55 -21.98 25.83 27.06
N ASP A 56 -22.04 26.18 28.34
CA ASP A 56 -23.16 25.87 29.24
C ASP A 56 -24.52 26.44 28.78
N SER A 57 -24.52 27.40 27.86
CA SER A 57 -25.71 27.89 27.15
C SER A 57 -26.23 26.99 26.02
N ASP A 58 -25.47 25.99 25.57
CA ASP A 58 -25.89 25.08 24.49
C ASP A 58 -27.05 24.16 24.92
N PRO A 59 -27.85 23.65 23.96
CA PRO A 59 -28.95 22.73 24.24
C PRO A 59 -28.45 21.42 24.84
N ILE A 60 -29.31 20.79 25.64
CA ILE A 60 -29.10 19.43 26.14
C ILE A 60 -29.27 18.44 24.97
N LEU A 61 -28.26 17.61 24.75
CA LEU A 61 -28.24 16.58 23.71
C LEU A 61 -28.78 15.23 24.21
N PHE A 62 -28.31 14.80 25.39
CA PHE A 62 -28.68 13.55 26.06
C PHE A 62 -28.10 13.55 27.50
N ASP A 63 -28.67 12.81 28.44
CA ASP A 63 -28.10 12.54 29.79
C ASP A 63 -27.53 13.76 30.54
N GLY A 64 -28.07 14.96 30.30
CA GLY A 64 -27.59 16.23 30.84
C GLY A 64 -26.36 16.85 30.16
N TYR A 65 -25.82 16.22 29.11
CA TYR A 65 -24.76 16.78 28.28
C TYR A 65 -25.29 17.91 27.41
N ARG A 66 -24.56 19.02 27.38
CA ARG A 66 -24.83 20.18 26.52
C ARG A 66 -23.77 20.31 25.45
N GLY A 67 -24.15 20.76 24.27
CA GLY A 67 -23.19 21.01 23.19
C GLY A 67 -23.83 20.98 21.80
N LYS A 68 -23.05 20.52 20.82
CA LYS A 68 -23.44 20.52 19.39
C LYS A 68 -23.21 19.16 18.76
N ILE A 69 -24.04 18.82 17.78
CA ILE A 69 -23.90 17.59 17.00
C ILE A 69 -23.42 17.93 15.59
N TYR A 70 -22.41 17.20 15.15
CA TYR A 70 -21.82 17.24 13.82
C TYR A 70 -22.20 15.98 13.06
N GLN A 71 -22.61 16.13 11.81
CA GLN A 71 -23.02 15.03 10.95
C GLN A 71 -21.98 14.82 9.85
N VAL A 72 -21.48 13.60 9.73
CA VAL A 72 -20.46 13.21 8.75
C VAL A 72 -21.08 12.21 7.78
N PRO A 73 -21.52 12.62 6.57
CA PRO A 73 -22.09 11.70 5.58
C PRO A 73 -21.02 10.80 4.96
N PHE A 74 -21.32 9.53 4.76
CA PHE A 74 -20.42 8.58 4.10
C PHE A 74 -20.67 8.57 2.60
N THR A 75 -19.89 9.35 1.87
CA THR A 75 -20.01 9.43 0.39
C THR A 75 -19.57 8.15 -0.31
N GLU A 76 -18.68 7.37 0.30
CA GLU A 76 -18.19 6.09 -0.21
C GLU A 76 -17.84 5.16 0.95
N SER A 77 -17.72 3.87 0.67
CA SER A 77 -17.27 2.91 1.68
C SER A 77 -15.79 3.10 2.02
N GLY A 78 -15.42 3.01 3.30
CA GLY A 78 -14.03 3.19 3.73
C GLY A 78 -13.80 3.32 5.23
N LEU A 79 -12.70 3.98 5.57
CA LEU A 79 -12.37 4.40 6.93
C LEU A 79 -12.65 5.89 7.07
N ILE A 80 -13.45 6.25 8.07
CA ILE A 80 -13.67 7.64 8.47
C ILE A 80 -12.76 7.95 9.65
N ASP A 81 -12.07 9.08 9.56
CA ASP A 81 -11.16 9.60 10.57
C ASP A 81 -11.53 11.06 10.84
N VAL A 82 -12.10 11.32 12.02
CA VAL A 82 -12.46 12.66 12.48
C VAL A 82 -11.46 13.09 13.52
N LYS A 83 -10.68 14.11 13.18
CA LYS A 83 -9.68 14.68 14.07
C LYS A 83 -10.24 15.89 14.78
N ILE A 84 -10.06 15.89 16.09
CA ILE A 84 -10.37 16.96 17.02
C ILE A 84 -9.05 17.56 17.45
N GLY A 85 -8.87 18.86 17.26
CA GLY A 85 -7.63 19.54 17.58
C GLY A 85 -7.85 20.95 18.10
N ASN A 86 -6.76 21.58 18.53
CA ASN A 86 -6.76 22.97 18.99
C ASN A 86 -7.78 23.24 20.12
N VAL A 87 -8.03 22.23 20.96
CA VAL A 87 -8.97 22.31 22.07
C VAL A 87 -8.45 23.28 23.12
N ARG A 88 -9.30 24.25 23.51
CA ARG A 88 -8.98 25.30 24.49
C ARG A 88 -10.24 25.70 25.24
N GLY A 89 -10.10 26.16 26.47
CA GLY A 89 -11.20 26.66 27.27
C GLY A 89 -11.21 26.12 28.69
N THR A 90 -12.38 26.12 29.31
CA THR A 90 -12.62 25.69 30.69
C THR A 90 -13.71 24.62 30.76
N GLY A 91 -13.70 23.82 31.83
CA GLY A 91 -14.68 22.75 32.06
C GLY A 91 -14.17 21.37 31.62
N SER A 92 -15.05 20.57 30.99
CA SER A 92 -14.70 19.26 30.42
C SER A 92 -15.12 19.16 28.95
N LEU A 93 -14.45 18.30 28.18
CA LEU A 93 -14.81 17.97 26.81
C LEU A 93 -15.11 16.48 26.72
N ASN A 94 -16.27 16.13 26.20
CA ASN A 94 -16.68 14.77 25.92
C ASN A 94 -16.99 14.66 24.42
N VAL A 95 -16.68 13.50 23.87
CA VAL A 95 -17.00 13.15 22.48
C VAL A 95 -17.87 11.92 22.52
N ALA A 96 -19.07 12.08 21.99
CA ALA A 96 -20.06 11.02 21.90
C ALA A 96 -20.37 10.76 20.44
N TYR A 97 -20.39 9.51 20.00
CA TYR A 97 -20.63 9.22 18.58
C TYR A 97 -21.44 7.94 18.35
N GLY A 98 -22.15 7.93 17.23
CA GLY A 98 -23.01 6.83 16.83
C GLY A 98 -23.55 6.98 15.40
N LYS A 99 -24.10 5.89 14.87
CA LYS A 99 -24.75 5.88 13.54
C LYS A 99 -26.20 6.37 13.55
N LYS A 100 -26.79 6.51 14.74
CA LYS A 100 -28.14 7.05 14.96
C LYS A 100 -28.03 8.47 15.47
N GLU A 101 -29.04 9.29 15.18
CA GLU A 101 -29.05 10.68 15.62
C GLU A 101 -29.42 10.82 17.12
N ASN A 102 -30.26 9.90 17.63
CA ASN A 102 -30.47 9.76 19.06
C ASN A 102 -29.28 8.97 19.65
N LEU A 103 -28.29 9.68 20.16
CA LEU A 103 -27.07 9.14 20.77
C LEU A 103 -27.33 8.43 22.13
N SER A 104 -28.44 7.70 22.27
CA SER A 104 -28.78 6.91 23.45
C SER A 104 -27.89 5.66 23.59
N ASP A 105 -27.51 5.04 22.47
CA ASP A 105 -26.65 3.84 22.40
C ASP A 105 -25.23 4.20 21.90
N LYS A 106 -24.71 5.34 22.35
CA LYS A 106 -23.45 5.94 21.88
C LYS A 106 -22.21 5.27 22.46
N TRP A 107 -21.09 5.48 21.78
CA TRP A 107 -19.76 5.40 22.40
C TRP A 107 -19.40 6.80 22.91
N GLU A 108 -18.84 6.88 24.10
CA GLU A 108 -18.47 8.15 24.72
C GLU A 108 -17.04 8.08 25.28
N GLU A 109 -16.28 9.14 25.00
CA GLU A 109 -14.93 9.33 25.53
C GLU A 109 -14.81 10.73 26.14
N GLN A 110 -14.28 10.82 27.35
CA GLN A 110 -13.91 12.09 27.97
C GLN A 110 -12.50 12.46 27.53
N LEU A 111 -12.35 13.66 26.96
CA LEU A 111 -11.08 14.21 26.54
C LEU A 111 -10.54 15.20 27.57
N LYS A 112 -9.23 15.13 27.82
CA LYS A 112 -8.53 16.13 28.64
C LYS A 112 -8.43 17.44 27.88
N ILE A 113 -8.89 18.54 28.49
CA ILE A 113 -8.68 19.88 27.93
C ILE A 113 -7.24 20.30 28.22
N GLU A 114 -6.43 20.35 27.17
CA GLU A 114 -5.06 20.84 27.24
C GLU A 114 -4.69 21.59 25.96
N ASN A 115 -3.90 22.65 26.11
CA ASN A 115 -3.49 23.46 24.97
C ASN A 115 -2.66 22.60 24.00
N GLY A 116 -3.16 22.43 22.78
CA GLY A 116 -2.51 21.61 21.76
C GLY A 116 -2.97 20.15 21.71
N LEU A 117 -4.03 19.76 22.45
CA LEU A 117 -4.65 18.44 22.32
C LEU A 117 -4.91 18.08 20.86
N ARG A 118 -4.63 16.82 20.50
CA ARG A 118 -5.01 16.19 19.24
C ARG A 118 -5.60 14.82 19.53
N HIS A 119 -6.87 14.64 19.21
CA HIS A 119 -7.58 13.38 19.36
C HIS A 119 -8.15 12.96 17.99
N ASN A 120 -8.16 11.66 17.69
CA ASN A 120 -8.67 11.12 16.43
C ASN A 120 -9.73 10.06 16.74
N LEU A 121 -10.95 10.30 16.26
CA LEU A 121 -12.00 9.29 16.23
C LEU A 121 -11.90 8.51 14.91
N GLN A 122 -11.57 7.22 15.01
CA GLN A 122 -11.44 6.34 13.85
C GLN A 122 -12.56 5.32 13.82
N LEU A 123 -13.28 5.28 12.70
CA LEU A 123 -14.39 4.37 12.46
C LEU A 123 -14.16 3.59 11.17
N SER A 124 -13.72 2.34 11.35
CA SER A 124 -13.64 1.35 10.29
C SER A 124 -15.05 0.94 9.84
N SER A 125 -15.21 0.58 8.57
CA SER A 125 -16.46 0.06 7.96
C SER A 125 -17.57 1.06 7.60
N ALA A 126 -17.24 2.32 7.34
CA ALA A 126 -18.18 3.25 6.70
C ALA A 126 -18.73 2.62 5.40
N LYS A 127 -20.05 2.63 5.22
CA LYS A 127 -20.73 2.22 3.98
C LYS A 127 -21.30 3.45 3.29
N ALA A 128 -21.21 3.49 1.96
CA ALA A 128 -21.82 4.55 1.18
C ALA A 128 -23.32 4.71 1.53
N GLY A 129 -23.75 5.93 1.82
CA GLY A 129 -25.12 6.27 2.20
C GLY A 129 -25.44 6.18 3.69
N GLU A 130 -24.54 5.65 4.53
CA GLU A 130 -24.66 5.79 5.98
C GLU A 130 -24.11 7.17 6.43
N GLN A 131 -24.31 7.51 7.70
CA GLN A 131 -23.79 8.72 8.31
C GLN A 131 -23.32 8.46 9.74
N LEU A 132 -22.46 9.34 10.22
CA LEU A 132 -21.98 9.38 11.59
C LEU A 132 -22.44 10.68 12.25
N TYR A 133 -22.95 10.56 13.46
CA TYR A 133 -23.25 11.69 14.32
C TYR A 133 -22.21 11.75 15.43
N ILE A 134 -21.65 12.95 15.62
CA ILE A 134 -20.63 13.25 16.63
C ILE A 134 -21.13 14.40 17.48
N ALA A 135 -21.46 14.13 18.72
CA ALA A 135 -21.66 15.16 19.73
C ALA A 135 -20.31 15.58 20.29
N ILE A 136 -20.03 16.87 20.21
CA ILE A 136 -18.99 17.53 21.01
C ILE A 136 -19.72 18.21 22.15
N CYS A 137 -19.50 17.75 23.38
CA CYS A 137 -20.35 18.11 24.51
C CYS A 137 -19.61 18.18 25.85
N SER A 138 -20.30 18.68 26.87
CA SER A 138 -19.83 18.72 28.25
C SER A 138 -20.99 18.51 29.21
N LYS A 139 -20.70 17.97 30.39
CA LYS A 139 -21.63 17.88 31.53
C LYS A 139 -21.16 18.75 32.71
N ALA A 140 -20.11 19.54 32.52
CA ALA A 140 -19.64 20.47 33.54
C ALA A 140 -20.72 21.54 33.81
N PRO A 141 -20.91 21.97 35.07
CA PRO A 141 -21.92 22.99 35.40
C PRO A 141 -21.68 24.35 34.72
N SER A 142 -20.41 24.69 34.48
CA SER A 142 -20.01 25.84 33.68
C SER A 142 -18.81 25.46 32.81
N PHE A 143 -18.89 25.77 31.52
CA PHE A 143 -17.85 25.45 30.55
C PHE A 143 -17.94 26.37 29.33
N GLN A 144 -16.79 26.59 28.70
CA GLN A 144 -16.71 27.16 27.36
C GLN A 144 -15.49 26.54 26.69
N VAL A 145 -15.70 25.78 25.61
CA VAL A 145 -14.64 25.03 24.93
C VAL A 145 -14.68 25.34 23.45
N SER A 146 -13.54 25.74 22.90
CA SER A 146 -13.34 25.91 21.45
C SER A 146 -12.44 24.80 20.91
N PHE A 147 -12.67 24.39 19.67
CA PHE A 147 -11.99 23.27 19.02
C PHE A 147 -12.02 23.41 17.49
N ASP A 148 -11.16 22.66 16.81
CA ASP A 148 -11.20 22.44 15.37
C ASP A 148 -11.54 20.98 15.06
N LEU A 149 -12.37 20.77 14.05
CA LEU A 149 -12.69 19.47 13.49
C LEU A 149 -12.20 19.34 12.05
N GLU A 150 -11.68 18.16 11.71
CA GLU A 150 -11.27 17.78 10.36
C GLU A 150 -11.83 16.37 10.06
N ALA A 151 -12.64 16.22 9.01
CA ALA A 151 -13.17 14.92 8.59
C ALA A 151 -12.40 14.37 7.38
N ARG A 152 -11.90 13.14 7.49
CA ARG A 152 -11.18 12.42 6.43
C ARG A 152 -11.91 11.13 6.09
N LEU A 153 -11.92 10.81 4.80
CA LEU A 153 -12.35 9.52 4.27
C LEU A 153 -11.17 8.88 3.54
N TYR A 154 -10.75 7.71 3.99
CA TYR A 154 -9.84 6.84 3.23
C TYR A 154 -10.69 5.84 2.45
N PRO A 155 -10.81 5.95 1.12
CA PRO A 155 -11.74 5.12 0.37
C PRO A 155 -11.27 3.67 0.27
N ALA A 156 -12.21 2.74 0.41
CA ALA A 156 -11.99 1.31 0.26
C ALA A 156 -12.54 0.77 -1.07
N ALA A 157 -12.17 1.46 -2.16
CA ALA A 157 -12.64 1.18 -3.52
C ALA A 157 -11.49 0.74 -4.45
N ASP A 158 -11.85 -0.06 -5.46
CA ASP A 158 -10.97 -0.37 -6.58
C ASP A 158 -10.53 0.93 -7.27
N ARG A 159 -9.22 1.11 -7.45
CA ARG A 159 -8.70 2.33 -8.09
C ARG A 159 -7.36 2.13 -8.76
N THR A 160 -6.97 3.10 -9.59
CA THR A 160 -5.61 3.15 -10.13
C THR A 160 -4.68 3.78 -9.10
N ILE A 161 -3.54 3.14 -8.84
CA ILE A 161 -2.51 3.62 -7.90
C ILE A 161 -1.27 4.12 -8.64
N ARG A 162 -0.62 5.14 -8.07
CA ARG A 162 0.61 5.69 -8.65
C ARG A 162 1.84 4.95 -8.14
N LEU A 163 2.73 4.62 -9.08
CA LEU A 163 4.05 4.08 -8.72
C LEU A 163 4.92 5.16 -8.08
N ASN A 164 5.75 4.76 -7.13
CA ASN A 164 6.66 5.61 -6.35
C ASN A 164 5.93 6.68 -5.53
N THR A 165 4.78 6.34 -5.00
CA THR A 165 3.94 7.21 -4.18
C THR A 165 3.32 6.36 -3.09
N THR A 166 3.20 6.93 -1.88
CA THR A 166 2.45 6.29 -0.80
C THR A 166 0.97 6.53 -1.03
N GLU A 167 0.22 5.44 -1.10
CA GLU A 167 -1.22 5.43 -1.29
C GLU A 167 -1.88 5.00 0.03
N TYR A 168 -2.86 5.78 0.49
CA TYR A 168 -3.65 5.47 1.67
C TYR A 168 -4.93 4.76 1.27
N LEU A 169 -5.19 3.62 1.91
CA LEU A 169 -6.31 2.74 1.57
C LEU A 169 -7.25 2.64 2.75
N GLY A 170 -8.54 2.76 2.46
CA GLY A 170 -9.59 2.43 3.40
C GLY A 170 -9.65 0.94 3.68
N VAL A 171 -10.35 0.67 4.76
CA VAL A 171 -10.64 -0.64 5.31
C VAL A 171 -11.89 -1.24 4.65
N THR A 172 -11.86 -2.51 4.26
CA THR A 172 -13.08 -3.28 3.97
C THR A 172 -13.29 -4.41 4.96
N PRO A 173 -14.54 -4.87 5.15
CA PRO A 173 -14.82 -6.13 5.85
C PRO A 173 -14.01 -7.32 5.28
N ILE A 174 -13.66 -8.31 6.12
CA ILE A 174 -12.82 -9.49 5.80
C ILE A 174 -13.19 -10.17 4.47
N ALA A 175 -14.49 -10.25 4.15
CA ALA A 175 -14.98 -10.99 3.00
C ALA A 175 -14.69 -10.30 1.65
N LYS A 176 -14.38 -9.00 1.63
CA LYS A 176 -14.20 -8.24 0.40
C LYS A 176 -12.72 -8.03 0.07
N SER A 177 -12.37 -8.19 -1.21
CA SER A 177 -11.05 -7.84 -1.73
C SER A 177 -11.12 -6.54 -2.52
N GLN A 178 -10.06 -5.73 -2.48
CA GLN A 178 -9.88 -4.56 -3.34
C GLN A 178 -8.84 -4.89 -4.40
N THR A 179 -8.99 -4.29 -5.58
CA THR A 179 -8.02 -4.37 -6.65
C THR A 179 -7.46 -3.01 -7.02
N TYR A 180 -6.14 -2.91 -7.00
CA TYR A 180 -5.42 -1.68 -7.29
C TYR A 180 -4.70 -1.81 -8.63
N ARG A 181 -5.18 -1.04 -9.62
CA ARG A 181 -4.64 -1.05 -10.99
C ARG A 181 -3.35 -0.26 -11.06
N PHE A 182 -2.33 -0.78 -11.75
CA PHE A 182 -1.12 -0.04 -12.10
C PHE A 182 -0.54 -0.52 -13.43
N THR A 183 0.21 0.36 -14.11
CA THR A 183 0.93 0.01 -15.33
C THR A 183 2.43 -0.01 -15.06
N ALA A 184 3.09 -1.13 -15.39
CA ALA A 184 4.53 -1.25 -15.23
C ALA A 184 5.28 -0.36 -16.25
N LYS A 185 6.10 0.56 -15.76
CA LYS A 185 6.92 1.48 -16.56
C LYS A 185 8.19 0.81 -17.12
N GLU A 186 8.63 -0.28 -16.50
CA GLU A 186 9.88 -0.98 -16.79
C GLU A 186 9.71 -2.50 -16.62
N THR A 187 10.40 -3.27 -17.47
CA THR A 187 10.50 -4.72 -17.31
C THR A 187 11.46 -5.04 -16.17
N GLY A 188 11.04 -5.93 -15.29
CA GLY A 188 11.78 -6.30 -14.08
C GLY A 188 10.82 -6.76 -13.01
N TYR A 189 10.74 -6.03 -11.90
CA TYR A 189 9.82 -6.38 -10.82
C TYR A 189 9.12 -5.17 -10.20
N ILE A 190 7.97 -5.41 -9.59
CA ILE A 190 7.28 -4.50 -8.66
C ILE A 190 7.65 -4.91 -7.25
N LYS A 191 8.17 -3.96 -6.46
CA LYS A 191 8.29 -4.04 -5.01
C LYS A 191 7.02 -3.46 -4.41
N VAL A 192 6.32 -4.22 -3.57
CA VAL A 192 5.17 -3.74 -2.80
C VAL A 192 5.62 -3.61 -1.35
N ASN A 193 5.53 -2.41 -0.78
CA ASN A 193 5.67 -2.20 0.65
C ASN A 193 4.28 -1.88 1.18
N TYR A 194 3.93 -2.51 2.29
CA TYR A 194 2.63 -2.42 2.92
C TYR A 194 2.90 -2.11 4.40
N TYR A 195 2.21 -1.10 4.93
CA TYR A 195 2.33 -0.69 6.32
C TYR A 195 0.94 -0.54 6.90
N THR A 196 0.74 -1.13 8.07
CA THR A 196 -0.51 -1.18 8.82
C THR A 196 -0.17 -1.13 10.31
N GLY A 197 -1.15 -0.77 11.15
CA GLY A 197 -1.00 -0.75 12.60
C GLY A 197 -0.97 -2.14 13.20
N GLU A 198 -1.93 -3.02 12.86
CA GLU A 198 -2.20 -4.20 13.70
C GLU A 198 -2.73 -5.44 12.96
N GLU A 199 -2.86 -5.45 11.62
CA GLU A 199 -3.55 -6.55 10.91
C GLU A 199 -2.86 -7.17 9.68
N ASP A 200 -3.09 -8.48 9.51
CA ASP A 200 -2.62 -9.28 8.39
C ASP A 200 -3.45 -9.06 7.11
N ALA A 201 -2.78 -8.98 5.95
CA ALA A 201 -3.42 -8.91 4.64
C ALA A 201 -2.82 -9.95 3.67
N THR A 202 -3.65 -10.42 2.73
CA THR A 202 -3.17 -11.26 1.61
C THR A 202 -3.12 -10.47 0.31
N PHE A 203 -2.04 -10.68 -0.43
CA PHE A 203 -1.79 -10.02 -1.70
C PHE A 203 -1.69 -11.02 -2.85
N ALA A 204 -2.21 -10.65 -4.01
CA ALA A 204 -1.99 -11.37 -5.26
C ALA A 204 -1.85 -10.41 -6.45
N LEU A 205 -1.03 -10.78 -7.43
CA LEU A 205 -0.95 -10.09 -8.71
C LEU A 205 -1.89 -10.74 -9.72
N LEU A 206 -2.66 -9.90 -10.39
CA LEU A 206 -3.58 -10.25 -11.45
C LEU A 206 -3.10 -9.60 -12.76
N ASP A 207 -3.38 -10.26 -13.89
CA ASP A 207 -3.12 -9.71 -15.22
C ASP A 207 -4.17 -8.68 -15.66
N ASN A 208 -4.06 -8.16 -16.88
CA ASN A 208 -4.97 -7.14 -17.41
C ASN A 208 -6.43 -7.61 -17.50
N ASN A 209 -6.67 -8.92 -17.55
CA ASN A 209 -8.00 -9.53 -17.58
C ASN A 209 -8.49 -9.90 -16.17
N LYS A 210 -7.83 -9.35 -15.13
CA LYS A 210 -8.07 -9.65 -13.71
C LYS A 210 -7.89 -11.13 -13.36
N LYS A 211 -7.21 -11.92 -14.19
CA LYS A 211 -6.88 -13.31 -13.86
C LYS A 211 -5.68 -13.34 -12.93
N GLN A 212 -5.79 -14.07 -11.82
CA GLN A 212 -4.70 -14.23 -10.86
C GLN A 212 -3.51 -14.96 -11.49
N ILE A 213 -2.33 -14.32 -11.46
CA ILE A 213 -1.08 -14.82 -12.03
C ILE A 213 0.04 -15.01 -10.99
N SER A 214 -0.21 -14.73 -9.71
CA SER A 214 0.65 -15.10 -8.58
C SER A 214 -0.07 -15.99 -7.56
N LYS A 215 0.67 -16.50 -6.58
CA LYS A 215 0.06 -17.06 -5.37
C LYS A 215 -0.54 -15.94 -4.51
N ASN A 216 -1.43 -16.30 -3.59
CA ASN A 216 -1.79 -15.42 -2.48
C ASN A 216 -0.61 -15.42 -1.50
N ILE A 217 -0.23 -14.25 -1.02
CA ILE A 217 0.90 -14.09 -0.11
C ILE A 217 0.41 -13.28 1.09
N ALA A 218 0.40 -13.90 2.27
CA ALA A 218 0.06 -13.24 3.53
C ALA A 218 1.19 -12.30 3.96
N ARG A 219 0.82 -11.20 4.60
CA ARG A 219 1.74 -10.22 5.18
C ARG A 219 1.20 -9.78 6.52
N SER A 220 2.06 -9.91 7.54
CA SER A 220 1.74 -9.46 8.88
C SER A 220 2.02 -7.97 9.07
N TYR A 221 1.42 -7.43 10.12
CA TYR A 221 1.37 -6.02 10.45
C TYR A 221 2.68 -5.47 11.02
N ASP A 222 3.54 -6.34 11.56
CA ASP A 222 4.81 -6.04 12.22
C ASP A 222 5.92 -5.48 11.30
N GLY A 223 5.57 -4.92 10.14
CA GLY A 223 6.53 -4.42 9.18
C GLY A 223 7.08 -5.53 8.28
N GLY A 224 6.23 -6.51 7.95
CA GLY A 224 6.53 -7.58 7.02
C GLY A 224 7.23 -7.10 5.74
N LEU A 225 8.16 -7.92 5.27
CA LEU A 225 9.04 -7.57 4.17
C LEU A 225 8.29 -7.31 2.86
N PRO A 226 8.90 -6.50 1.99
CA PRO A 226 8.29 -6.20 0.71
C PRO A 226 7.97 -7.45 -0.11
N LEU A 227 6.85 -7.42 -0.79
CA LEU A 227 6.49 -8.40 -1.82
C LEU A 227 7.17 -8.02 -3.13
N TYR A 228 7.44 -9.03 -3.95
CA TYR A 228 8.03 -8.84 -5.27
C TYR A 228 7.26 -9.60 -6.32
N PHE A 229 6.94 -8.97 -7.45
CA PHE A 229 6.32 -9.65 -8.59
C PHE A 229 7.01 -9.27 -9.89
N GLY A 230 7.22 -10.24 -10.79
CA GLY A 230 7.86 -10.02 -12.07
C GLY A 230 6.91 -9.38 -13.09
N VAL A 231 7.25 -8.22 -13.62
CA VAL A 231 6.37 -7.44 -14.52
C VAL A 231 7.05 -7.07 -15.83
N LYS A 232 6.23 -6.91 -16.88
CA LYS A 232 6.66 -6.48 -18.21
C LYS A 232 6.30 -5.02 -18.43
N LYS A 233 7.24 -4.23 -18.99
CA LYS A 233 7.00 -2.83 -19.39
C LYS A 233 5.74 -2.70 -20.26
N GLY A 234 4.96 -1.65 -20.00
CA GLY A 234 3.74 -1.31 -20.74
C GLY A 234 2.53 -2.19 -20.40
N THR A 235 2.69 -3.22 -19.57
CA THR A 235 1.58 -4.08 -19.16
C THR A 235 0.88 -3.52 -17.93
N THR A 236 -0.44 -3.50 -17.97
CA THR A 236 -1.31 -3.18 -16.84
C THR A 236 -1.58 -4.44 -16.01
N TYR A 237 -1.49 -4.28 -14.70
CA TYR A 237 -1.73 -5.32 -13.71
C TYR A 237 -2.68 -4.79 -12.63
N TYR A 238 -3.21 -5.71 -11.84
CA TYR A 238 -3.96 -5.39 -10.63
C TYR A 238 -3.33 -6.07 -9.43
N LEU A 239 -3.05 -5.31 -8.37
CA LEU A 239 -2.69 -5.86 -7.07
C LEU A 239 -3.98 -6.05 -6.28
N ARG A 240 -4.36 -7.31 -6.03
CA ARG A 240 -5.48 -7.63 -5.16
C ARG A 240 -5.02 -7.67 -3.71
N LEU A 241 -5.70 -6.95 -2.84
CA LEU A 241 -5.57 -6.97 -1.39
C LEU A 241 -6.84 -7.58 -0.81
N LYS A 242 -6.68 -8.53 0.13
CA LYS A 242 -7.79 -9.07 0.92
C LYS A 242 -7.40 -9.08 2.40
N ASN A 243 -8.21 -8.44 3.24
CA ASN A 243 -8.05 -8.44 4.69
C ASN A 243 -8.29 -9.84 5.26
N VAL A 244 -7.54 -10.20 6.31
CA VAL A 244 -7.62 -11.52 6.94
C VAL A 244 -8.33 -11.44 8.30
N GLN A 245 -8.47 -10.25 8.89
CA GLN A 245 -9.09 -10.02 10.20
C GLN A 245 -10.06 -8.83 10.17
N ASP A 246 -10.96 -8.79 11.16
CA ASP A 246 -11.98 -7.75 11.31
C ASP A 246 -11.31 -6.53 11.91
N GLN A 247 -11.68 -5.37 11.40
CA GLN A 247 -10.91 -4.16 11.59
C GLN A 247 -11.53 -3.37 12.73
N SER A 248 -11.00 -3.51 13.94
CA SER A 248 -11.34 -2.63 15.05
C SER A 248 -10.12 -1.83 15.45
N GLY A 249 -10.18 -0.49 15.35
CA GLY A 249 -9.18 0.41 15.92
C GLY A 249 -7.93 0.70 15.07
N THR A 250 -7.85 0.22 13.83
CA THR A 250 -6.68 0.42 12.97
C THR A 250 -6.83 1.62 12.01
N GLY A 251 -5.80 2.48 11.97
CA GLY A 251 -5.69 3.58 11.01
C GLY A 251 -5.56 3.10 9.55
N PRO A 252 -5.54 4.01 8.56
CA PRO A 252 -5.54 3.64 7.15
C PRO A 252 -4.30 2.84 6.77
N TYR A 253 -4.46 1.93 5.82
CA TYR A 253 -3.33 1.22 5.25
C TYR A 253 -2.49 2.11 4.36
N ARG A 254 -1.17 1.90 4.38
CA ARG A 254 -0.25 2.58 3.48
C ARG A 254 0.37 1.58 2.52
N LEU A 255 0.21 1.84 1.23
CA LEU A 255 0.73 1.02 0.15
C LEU A 255 1.73 1.83 -0.69
N TYR A 256 2.92 1.27 -0.90
CA TYR A 256 3.92 1.88 -1.77
C TYR A 256 4.45 0.87 -2.79
N LEU A 257 4.17 1.12 -4.07
CA LEU A 257 4.65 0.29 -5.18
C LEU A 257 5.82 0.97 -5.90
N ARG A 258 6.92 0.22 -6.08
CA ARG A 258 8.07 0.65 -6.89
C ARG A 258 8.35 -0.34 -8.00
N ASN A 259 8.33 0.13 -9.24
CA ASN A 259 8.78 -0.65 -10.38
C ASN A 259 10.28 -0.50 -10.58
N THR A 260 11.02 -1.60 -10.46
CA THR A 260 12.47 -1.64 -10.63
C THR A 260 12.83 -2.31 -11.95
N LYS A 261 13.54 -1.58 -12.81
CA LYS A 261 14.08 -2.08 -14.06
C LYS A 261 15.15 -3.14 -13.83
N ILE A 262 15.06 -4.24 -14.56
CA ILE A 262 16.12 -5.24 -14.67
C ILE A 262 16.61 -5.28 -16.11
N LYS A 263 17.86 -4.85 -16.31
CA LYS A 263 18.60 -5.10 -17.54
C LYS A 263 19.05 -6.55 -17.53
N GLU A 264 18.20 -7.42 -18.07
CA GLU A 264 18.46 -8.84 -18.14
C GLU A 264 19.54 -9.18 -19.15
N LYS A 265 20.38 -10.16 -18.79
CA LYS A 265 21.35 -10.75 -19.71
C LYS A 265 21.49 -12.23 -19.40
N SER A 266 20.51 -13.02 -19.83
CA SER A 266 20.47 -14.47 -19.65
C SER A 266 20.38 -15.19 -20.99
N GLY A 267 20.61 -16.51 -20.98
CA GLY A 267 20.36 -17.38 -22.12
C GLY A 267 19.04 -18.13 -21.97
N ALA A 268 18.22 -18.17 -23.02
CA ALA A 268 16.97 -18.93 -23.01
C ALA A 268 17.18 -20.46 -22.96
N THR A 269 18.36 -20.95 -23.37
CA THR A 269 18.70 -22.38 -23.34
C THR A 269 20.14 -22.58 -22.87
N LYS A 270 20.49 -23.80 -22.46
CA LYS A 270 21.88 -24.15 -22.08
C LYS A 270 22.88 -23.82 -23.19
N LYS A 271 22.54 -24.07 -24.46
CA LYS A 271 23.38 -23.75 -25.64
C LYS A 271 23.58 -22.25 -25.80
N LYS A 272 22.55 -21.45 -25.52
CA LYS A 272 22.58 -19.98 -25.57
C LYS A 272 23.00 -19.33 -24.24
N SER A 273 23.60 -20.09 -23.33
CA SER A 273 23.95 -19.62 -21.99
C SER A 273 24.94 -18.45 -22.01
N VAL A 274 24.67 -17.47 -21.15
CA VAL A 274 25.50 -16.26 -21.01
C VAL A 274 26.70 -16.53 -20.11
N SER A 275 27.89 -16.13 -20.55
CA SER A 275 29.09 -16.27 -19.72
C SER A 275 29.13 -15.24 -18.59
N ILE A 276 29.35 -15.71 -17.35
CA ILE A 276 29.56 -14.85 -16.19
C ILE A 276 31.03 -14.89 -15.78
N LYS A 277 31.68 -13.73 -15.73
CA LYS A 277 33.05 -13.60 -15.20
C LYS A 277 33.05 -13.74 -13.67
N ARG A 278 34.10 -14.35 -13.12
CA ARG A 278 34.29 -14.49 -11.67
C ARG A 278 34.20 -13.13 -10.99
N ASN A 279 33.60 -13.08 -9.81
CA ASN A 279 33.34 -11.88 -9.01
C ASN A 279 32.42 -10.81 -9.64
N LYS A 280 31.87 -11.02 -10.84
CA LYS A 280 30.91 -10.09 -11.46
C LYS A 280 29.46 -10.48 -11.13
N LYS A 281 28.63 -9.47 -10.93
CA LYS A 281 27.19 -9.61 -10.71
C LYS A 281 26.47 -9.62 -12.08
N ILE A 282 25.44 -10.45 -12.19
CA ILE A 282 24.47 -10.40 -13.29
C ILE A 282 23.06 -10.39 -12.73
N LYS A 283 22.11 -9.85 -13.48
CA LYS A 283 20.71 -9.76 -13.09
C LYS A 283 19.85 -10.48 -14.12
N GLY A 284 18.76 -11.07 -13.65
CA GLY A 284 17.71 -11.67 -14.48
C GLY A 284 16.35 -11.52 -13.81
N TYR A 285 15.30 -11.85 -14.54
CA TYR A 285 13.94 -11.81 -14.03
C TYR A 285 13.11 -12.98 -14.55
N VAL A 286 12.01 -13.27 -13.86
CA VAL A 286 10.99 -14.23 -14.28
C VAL A 286 9.66 -13.50 -14.21
N LEU A 287 8.94 -13.42 -15.33
CA LEU A 287 7.64 -12.75 -15.40
C LEU A 287 6.53 -13.60 -14.74
N SER A 288 5.58 -12.94 -14.07
CA SER A 288 4.40 -13.61 -13.51
C SER A 288 3.55 -14.28 -14.59
N GLY A 289 2.93 -15.42 -14.24
CA GLY A 289 2.05 -16.18 -15.12
C GLY A 289 2.75 -17.03 -16.19
N LYS A 290 4.09 -16.98 -16.27
CA LYS A 290 4.88 -17.72 -17.26
C LYS A 290 5.92 -18.61 -16.58
N LYS A 291 6.14 -19.80 -17.15
CA LYS A 291 7.34 -20.59 -16.81
C LYS A 291 8.54 -19.88 -17.43
N GLY A 292 9.48 -19.44 -16.60
CA GLY A 292 10.71 -18.79 -17.05
C GLY A 292 11.93 -19.53 -16.51
N HIS A 293 12.99 -19.58 -17.31
CA HIS A 293 14.27 -20.05 -16.85
C HIS A 293 15.41 -19.38 -17.61
N ASP A 294 16.50 -19.16 -16.89
CA ASP A 294 17.68 -18.47 -17.36
C ASP A 294 18.89 -19.38 -17.28
N TRP A 295 19.68 -19.36 -18.35
CA TRP A 295 20.91 -20.13 -18.45
C TRP A 295 22.15 -19.24 -18.48
N TYR A 296 23.10 -19.64 -17.64
CA TYR A 296 24.43 -19.03 -17.56
C TYR A 296 25.51 -20.09 -17.65
N LYS A 297 26.74 -19.67 -17.97
CA LYS A 297 27.92 -20.52 -17.96
C LYS A 297 29.08 -19.85 -17.24
N VAL A 298 29.84 -20.65 -16.50
CA VAL A 298 31.05 -20.22 -15.79
C VAL A 298 32.20 -21.15 -16.13
N LYS A 299 33.42 -20.62 -16.16
CA LYS A 299 34.65 -21.38 -16.41
C LYS A 299 35.49 -21.40 -15.14
N VAL A 300 35.57 -22.54 -14.49
CA VAL A 300 36.44 -22.80 -13.33
C VAL A 300 37.85 -23.05 -13.86
N LYS A 301 38.77 -22.12 -13.59
CA LYS A 301 40.15 -22.18 -14.13
C LYS A 301 41.07 -23.12 -13.34
N LYS A 302 40.84 -23.26 -12.04
CA LYS A 302 41.59 -24.13 -11.11
C LYS A 302 40.59 -24.87 -10.23
N SER A 303 40.84 -26.15 -9.99
CA SER A 303 40.01 -26.98 -9.11
C SER A 303 39.99 -26.38 -7.70
N GLY A 304 38.82 -26.16 -7.12
CA GLY A 304 38.72 -25.44 -5.85
C GLY A 304 37.30 -25.17 -5.38
N LYS A 305 37.19 -24.59 -4.19
CA LYS A 305 35.90 -24.22 -3.60
C LYS A 305 35.28 -23.08 -4.41
N VAL A 306 34.02 -23.26 -4.82
CA VAL A 306 33.24 -22.24 -5.54
C VAL A 306 32.04 -21.83 -4.70
N LYS A 307 31.69 -20.54 -4.74
CA LYS A 307 30.48 -20.00 -4.10
C LYS A 307 29.64 -19.27 -5.13
N PHE A 308 28.34 -19.50 -5.15
CA PHE A 308 27.40 -18.61 -5.83
C PHE A 308 26.58 -17.86 -4.79
N TYR A 309 26.39 -16.58 -5.05
CA TYR A 309 25.63 -15.65 -4.24
C TYR A 309 24.42 -15.27 -5.06
N LEU A 310 23.24 -15.64 -4.58
CA LEU A 310 21.98 -15.25 -5.19
C LEU A 310 21.26 -14.29 -4.24
N LYS A 311 21.01 -13.07 -4.72
CA LYS A 311 20.06 -12.14 -4.12
C LYS A 311 18.71 -12.34 -4.79
N ASN A 312 17.70 -12.70 -4.00
CA ASN A 312 16.37 -13.05 -4.48
C ASN A 312 15.36 -11.91 -4.25
N TYR A 313 14.62 -11.53 -5.29
CA TYR A 313 13.50 -10.58 -5.27
C TYR A 313 12.28 -11.24 -5.94
N MET A 314 11.90 -12.44 -5.48
CA MET A 314 10.80 -13.22 -6.04
C MET A 314 9.62 -13.30 -5.07
N SER A 315 8.41 -13.41 -5.61
CA SER A 315 7.16 -13.69 -4.88
C SER A 315 7.16 -15.06 -4.19
N GLY A 316 8.14 -15.91 -4.50
CA GLY A 316 8.27 -17.25 -3.96
C GLY A 316 9.65 -17.82 -4.24
N GLN A 317 9.70 -19.08 -4.63
CA GLN A 317 10.94 -19.84 -4.61
C GLN A 317 11.75 -19.69 -5.89
N CYS A 318 13.05 -19.47 -5.72
CA CYS A 318 14.01 -19.47 -6.81
C CYS A 318 14.87 -20.74 -6.74
N TYR A 319 14.96 -21.47 -7.84
CA TYR A 319 15.73 -22.70 -7.94
C TYR A 319 16.98 -22.48 -8.77
N ILE A 320 18.08 -23.08 -8.33
CA ILE A 320 19.38 -23.02 -9.02
C ILE A 320 19.90 -24.44 -9.20
N ASP A 321 20.01 -24.87 -10.45
CA ASP A 321 20.65 -26.14 -10.81
C ASP A 321 22.01 -25.88 -11.48
N LEU A 322 23.02 -26.62 -11.05
CA LEU A 322 24.36 -26.60 -11.63
C LEU A 322 24.58 -27.88 -12.44
N TYR A 323 25.04 -27.72 -13.68
CA TYR A 323 25.32 -28.80 -14.61
C TYR A 323 26.78 -28.77 -15.07
N ASN A 324 27.38 -29.94 -15.27
CA ASN A 324 28.69 -30.04 -15.91
C ASN A 324 28.58 -29.92 -17.45
N LYS A 325 29.74 -29.96 -18.14
CA LYS A 325 29.80 -29.91 -19.62
C LYS A 325 28.97 -31.00 -20.29
N LYS A 326 29.04 -32.23 -19.75
CA LYS A 326 28.30 -33.42 -20.22
C LYS A 326 26.78 -33.33 -19.98
N GLY A 327 26.29 -32.31 -19.26
CA GLY A 327 24.86 -32.13 -18.98
C GLY A 327 24.34 -32.91 -17.78
N LYS A 328 25.21 -33.59 -17.02
CA LYS A 328 24.85 -34.15 -15.72
C LYS A 328 24.66 -33.02 -14.71
N LYS A 329 23.53 -33.04 -14.00
CA LYS A 329 23.29 -32.15 -12.85
C LYS A 329 24.24 -32.56 -11.73
N VAL A 330 25.03 -31.62 -11.23
CA VAL A 330 26.03 -31.85 -10.17
C VAL A 330 25.61 -31.25 -8.83
N LYS A 331 24.68 -30.27 -8.83
CA LYS A 331 24.12 -29.71 -7.60
C LYS A 331 22.74 -29.09 -7.90
N SER A 332 21.85 -29.13 -6.93
CA SER A 332 20.60 -28.37 -6.92
C SER A 332 20.48 -27.60 -5.61
N LEU A 333 19.94 -26.39 -5.69
CA LEU A 333 19.61 -25.56 -4.54
C LEU A 333 18.26 -24.91 -4.76
N ARG A 334 17.56 -24.72 -3.65
CA ARG A 334 16.30 -24.00 -3.55
C ARG A 334 16.52 -22.85 -2.60
N GLN A 335 16.20 -21.65 -3.04
CA GLN A 335 16.18 -20.46 -2.20
C GLN A 335 14.73 -20.05 -2.03
N LYS A 336 14.19 -20.23 -0.82
CA LYS A 336 12.90 -19.66 -0.47
C LYS A 336 13.06 -18.15 -0.27
N THR A 337 12.07 -17.36 -0.64
CA THR A 337 11.82 -16.10 0.05
C THR A 337 11.14 -16.53 1.35
N VAL A 338 11.89 -16.75 2.44
CA VAL A 338 11.24 -17.08 3.71
C VAL A 338 10.57 -15.81 4.21
N ASP A 339 9.34 -15.98 4.71
CA ASP A 339 8.37 -14.96 5.05
C ASP A 339 8.76 -13.99 6.20
N ALA A 340 10.03 -13.93 6.61
CA ALA A 340 10.49 -13.05 7.70
C ALA A 340 11.82 -12.29 7.46
N ASP A 341 12.69 -12.67 6.50
CA ASP A 341 14.05 -12.08 6.43
C ASP A 341 14.47 -11.34 5.14
N GLY A 342 13.68 -11.39 4.05
CA GLY A 342 13.69 -10.34 3.02
C GLY A 342 14.91 -10.28 2.11
N TYR A 343 15.91 -11.07 2.46
CA TYR A 343 17.13 -11.27 1.75
C TYR A 343 17.78 -12.55 2.28
N ILE A 344 17.74 -13.61 1.48
CA ILE A 344 18.75 -14.65 1.66
C ILE A 344 19.98 -14.20 0.87
N GLU A 345 21.01 -13.68 1.55
CA GLU A 345 22.37 -13.85 1.04
C GLU A 345 22.73 -15.30 1.30
N SER A 346 22.37 -16.21 0.39
CA SER A 346 22.86 -17.58 0.55
C SER A 346 24.36 -17.52 0.29
N LYS A 347 25.16 -17.55 1.35
CA LYS A 347 26.57 -17.96 1.31
C LYS A 347 26.60 -19.47 1.01
N THR A 348 25.95 -19.93 -0.05
CA THR A 348 25.94 -21.35 -0.37
C THR A 348 27.36 -21.74 -0.77
N LYS A 349 27.99 -22.62 0.01
CA LYS A 349 29.23 -23.30 -0.35
C LYS A 349 28.83 -24.32 -1.42
N TYR A 350 29.16 -24.10 -2.70
CA TYR A 350 28.83 -25.05 -3.77
C TYR A 350 29.81 -26.22 -3.87
N GLY A 351 30.65 -26.40 -2.86
CA GLY A 351 31.65 -27.46 -2.80
C GLY A 351 32.87 -27.18 -3.66
N ARG A 352 33.76 -28.17 -3.76
CA ARG A 352 34.89 -28.15 -4.68
C ARG A 352 34.39 -28.52 -6.09
N LEU A 353 34.67 -27.66 -7.07
CA LEU A 353 34.50 -27.97 -8.49
C LEU A 353 35.87 -28.21 -9.12
N SER A 354 35.95 -29.16 -10.05
CA SER A 354 37.15 -29.37 -10.86
C SER A 354 37.29 -28.27 -11.93
N LYS A 355 38.49 -28.13 -12.50
CA LYS A 355 38.71 -27.26 -13.67
C LYS A 355 37.77 -27.66 -14.80
N GLY A 356 37.00 -26.70 -15.32
CA GLY A 356 36.04 -26.98 -16.39
C GLY A 356 34.97 -25.92 -16.57
N THR A 357 34.05 -26.18 -17.50
CA THR A 357 32.89 -25.34 -17.78
C THR A 357 31.65 -25.93 -17.12
N TYR A 358 30.92 -25.08 -16.39
CA TYR A 358 29.67 -25.42 -15.75
C TYR A 358 28.55 -24.49 -16.22
N TYR A 359 27.33 -25.01 -16.19
CA TYR A 359 26.12 -24.30 -16.59
C TYR A 359 25.18 -24.16 -15.40
N ILE A 360 24.59 -22.97 -15.26
CA ILE A 360 23.70 -22.63 -14.16
C ILE A 360 22.34 -22.38 -14.77
N LYS A 361 21.32 -23.09 -14.28
CA LYS A 361 19.92 -22.84 -14.61
C LYS A 361 19.25 -22.19 -13.41
N ILE A 362 18.74 -20.98 -13.59
CA ILE A 362 17.89 -20.29 -12.62
C ILE A 362 16.45 -20.36 -13.10
N TYR A 363 15.52 -20.79 -12.25
CA TYR A 363 14.12 -20.99 -12.65
C TYR A 363 13.16 -20.94 -11.47
N THR A 364 11.87 -20.79 -11.77
CA THR A 364 10.76 -21.06 -10.85
C THR A 364 10.08 -22.36 -11.25
N LYS A 365 9.55 -23.11 -10.27
CA LYS A 365 8.79 -24.35 -10.55
C LYS A 365 7.32 -24.07 -10.84
N ASP A 366 6.74 -23.12 -10.10
CA ASP A 366 5.37 -22.64 -10.31
C ASP A 366 5.38 -21.38 -11.17
N LYS A 367 4.54 -21.33 -12.22
CA LYS A 367 4.35 -20.13 -13.06
C LYS A 367 3.79 -18.93 -12.30
N ARG A 368 3.26 -19.15 -11.09
CA ARG A 368 2.77 -18.14 -10.15
C ARG A 368 3.87 -17.55 -9.25
N GLU A 369 5.10 -18.06 -9.36
CA GLU A 369 6.29 -17.50 -8.73
C GLU A 369 7.09 -16.71 -9.75
N SER A 370 7.50 -15.50 -9.39
CA SER A 370 8.05 -14.51 -10.33
C SER A 370 8.76 -13.39 -9.60
N GLY A 371 9.52 -12.57 -10.33
CA GLY A 371 10.29 -11.47 -9.76
C GLY A 371 11.65 -11.36 -10.40
N ALA A 372 12.67 -11.02 -9.63
CA ALA A 372 14.02 -10.82 -10.13
C ALA A 372 15.08 -11.41 -9.21
N TYR A 373 16.32 -11.45 -9.69
CA TYR A 373 17.45 -11.88 -8.90
C TYR A 373 18.74 -11.20 -9.32
N THR A 374 19.76 -11.29 -8.46
CA THR A 374 21.15 -10.99 -8.80
C THR A 374 22.02 -12.19 -8.48
N LEU A 375 22.78 -12.68 -9.45
CA LEU A 375 23.72 -13.79 -9.30
C LEU A 375 25.17 -13.27 -9.35
N LYS A 376 26.02 -13.76 -8.45
CA LYS A 376 27.47 -13.57 -8.48
C LYS A 376 28.15 -14.88 -8.13
N TRP A 377 29.30 -15.18 -8.74
CA TRP A 377 30.10 -16.35 -8.36
C TRP A 377 31.51 -15.95 -7.93
N LYS A 378 32.07 -16.69 -6.97
CA LYS A 378 33.41 -16.51 -6.42
C LYS A 378 34.16 -17.83 -6.39
#